data_AF-A0A3D5ZGI2-F1
#
_entry.id   AF-A0A3D5ZGI2-F1
#
_cell.length_a   1.000
_cell.length_b   1.000
_cell.length_c   1.000
_cell.angle_alpha   90.00
_cell.angle_beta   90.00
_cell.angle_gamma   90.00
#
_symmetry.space_group_name_H-M   'P 1'
#
loop_
_entity.id
_entity.type
_entity.pdbx_description
1 polymer ?
#
loop_
_entity_poly.entity_id
_entity_poly.type
_entity_poly.pdbx_seq_one_letter_code
_entity_poly.pdbx_strand_id
1 'polypeptide(L)'
;MFRKFAGMAQQQGETSLPIPKTSFLHFGQALGILFGLSYLFSWLANDTIMVGVLFACPLMVVGWLILQARDNQHPVFRQTTKKVHDIIFGKLTSNLGILVTLGCSGFIGRTAAALVPAEEVALALNLYDMPDYVFLFLVPMAMVPFSFLGLSPIVMAVFFGGFFGGLEVLPADPTLLALSISTGWALSMTMSPFATVVLLMSRLNGIGATDLTLRWNWLFNIITIIAMSFMFMALTGGT
;
A
#
# COMPACT_ATOMS: atom_id res chain seq x y z
N MET A 1 0.77 -9.25 -33.97
CA MET A 1 1.38 -8.26 -33.06
C MET A 1 2.34 -8.90 -32.04
N PHE A 2 2.03 -10.08 -31.48
CA PHE A 2 2.91 -10.83 -30.54
C PHE A 2 4.28 -11.25 -31.10
N ARG A 3 4.40 -11.47 -32.40
CA ARG A 3 5.66 -11.91 -33.05
C ARG A 3 6.74 -10.82 -33.12
N LYS A 4 6.36 -9.54 -33.04
CA LYS A 4 7.31 -8.41 -33.05
C LYS A 4 7.98 -8.19 -31.69
N PHE A 5 7.29 -8.51 -30.60
CA PHE A 5 7.85 -8.44 -29.24
C PHE A 5 8.77 -9.62 -28.92
N ALA A 6 8.48 -10.81 -29.45
CA ALA A 6 9.35 -11.97 -29.32
C ALA A 6 10.75 -11.73 -29.96
N GLY A 7 10.79 -11.04 -31.11
CA GLY A 7 12.05 -10.68 -31.78
C GLY A 7 12.87 -9.61 -31.05
N MET A 8 12.23 -8.70 -30.31
CA MET A 8 12.94 -7.70 -29.49
C MET A 8 13.44 -8.29 -28.16
N ALA A 9 12.70 -9.22 -27.57
CA ALA A 9 13.14 -9.96 -26.38
C ALA A 9 14.35 -10.86 -26.66
N GLN A 10 14.47 -11.39 -27.89
CA GLN A 10 15.63 -12.21 -28.30
C GLN A 10 16.91 -11.39 -28.55
N GLN A 11 16.82 -10.07 -28.78
CA GLN A 11 18.01 -9.22 -28.97
C GLN A 11 18.55 -8.62 -27.67
N GLN A 12 17.75 -8.59 -26.60
CA GLN A 12 18.22 -8.32 -25.24
C GLN A 12 18.73 -9.63 -24.63
N GLY A 13 19.86 -10.11 -25.15
CA GLY A 13 20.59 -11.21 -24.55
C GLY A 13 20.76 -10.98 -23.06
N GLU A 14 20.52 -12.06 -22.31
CA GLU A 14 20.64 -12.24 -20.88
C GLU A 14 21.92 -11.62 -20.31
N THR A 15 21.90 -10.33 -20.03
CA THR A 15 22.76 -9.79 -18.99
C THR A 15 21.98 -10.03 -17.71
N SER A 16 22.31 -11.11 -17.00
CA SER A 16 21.87 -11.30 -15.62
C SER A 16 22.32 -10.06 -14.84
N LEU A 17 21.44 -9.06 -14.72
CA LEU A 17 21.70 -7.88 -13.93
C LEU A 17 22.00 -8.39 -12.51
N PRO A 18 23.22 -8.18 -11.98
CA PRO A 18 23.54 -8.67 -10.66
C PRO A 18 22.54 -8.06 -9.68
N ILE A 19 21.94 -8.91 -8.83
CA ILE A 19 20.98 -8.46 -7.81
C ILE A 19 21.63 -7.29 -7.07
N PRO A 20 21.05 -6.07 -7.09
CA PRO A 20 21.69 -4.89 -6.55
C PRO A 20 21.61 -4.93 -5.02
N LYS A 21 22.54 -5.68 -4.40
CA LYS A 21 22.61 -5.91 -2.95
C LYS A 21 22.66 -4.60 -2.16
N THR A 22 23.36 -3.59 -2.69
CA THR A 22 23.46 -2.25 -2.09
C THR A 22 22.12 -1.51 -2.06
N SER A 23 21.35 -1.54 -3.15
CA SER A 23 20.01 -0.95 -3.18
C SER A 23 19.05 -1.64 -2.22
N PHE A 24 19.13 -2.98 -2.13
CA PHE A 24 18.33 -3.76 -1.18
C PHE A 24 18.68 -3.41 0.28
N LEU A 25 19.98 -3.23 0.59
CA LEU A 25 20.44 -2.79 1.91
C LEU A 25 19.95 -1.38 2.26
N HIS A 26 20.05 -0.43 1.34
CA HIS A 26 19.55 0.93 1.58
C HIS A 26 18.03 0.96 1.79
N PHE A 27 17.28 0.16 1.04
CA PHE A 27 15.84 0.01 1.24
C PHE A 27 15.52 -0.60 2.61
N GLY A 28 16.21 -1.68 2.99
CA GLY A 28 16.07 -2.29 4.32
C GLY A 28 16.44 -1.33 5.47
N GLN A 29 17.49 -0.53 5.30
CA GLN A 29 17.88 0.51 6.27
C GLN A 29 16.79 1.58 6.40
N ALA A 30 16.22 2.06 5.30
CA ALA A 30 15.14 3.04 5.33
C ALA A 30 13.90 2.50 6.08
N LEU A 31 13.51 1.24 5.81
CA LEU A 31 12.43 0.58 6.53
C LEU A 31 12.73 0.42 8.03
N GLY A 32 13.94 -0.01 8.38
CA GLY A 32 14.37 -0.16 9.77
C GLY A 32 14.38 1.16 10.53
N ILE A 33 14.87 2.24 9.90
CA ILE A 33 14.86 3.59 10.46
C ILE A 33 13.43 4.09 10.65
N LEU A 34 12.56 3.91 9.65
CA LEU A 34 11.16 4.32 9.73
C LEU A 34 10.44 3.60 10.87
N PHE A 35 10.58 2.28 10.95
CA PHE A 35 9.95 1.47 11.99
C PHE A 35 10.50 1.82 13.37
N GLY A 36 11.83 1.93 13.50
CA GLY A 36 12.49 2.30 14.75
C GLY A 36 12.10 3.69 15.24
N LEU A 37 12.05 4.70 14.35
CA LEU A 37 11.58 6.05 14.69
C LEU A 37 10.11 6.05 15.07
N SER A 38 9.27 5.33 14.33
CA SER A 38 7.82 5.25 14.63
C SER A 38 7.59 4.62 16.01
N TYR A 39 8.32 3.55 16.33
CA TYR A 39 8.28 2.92 17.64
C TYR A 39 8.79 3.85 18.75
N LEU A 40 9.92 4.53 18.52
CA LEU A 40 10.49 5.48 19.48
C LEU A 40 9.51 6.63 19.80
N PHE A 41 8.88 7.22 18.78
CA PHE A 41 7.90 8.29 18.98
C PHE A 41 6.62 7.80 19.65
N SER A 42 6.15 6.61 19.30
CA SER A 42 5.00 5.99 19.98
C SER A 42 5.30 5.75 21.46
N TRP A 43 6.50 5.24 21.78
CA TRP A 43 6.94 5.03 23.15
C TRP A 43 7.09 6.35 23.94
N LEU A 44 7.68 7.38 23.33
CA LEU A 44 7.86 8.70 23.97
C LEU A 44 6.53 9.43 24.19
N ALA A 45 5.60 9.33 23.24
CA ALA A 45 4.28 9.97 23.32
C ALA A 45 3.28 9.16 24.16
N ASN A 46 3.61 7.91 24.51
CA ASN A 46 2.72 6.93 25.12
C ASN A 46 1.38 6.81 24.36
N ASP A 47 1.46 6.92 23.03
CA ASP A 47 0.35 6.98 22.09
C ASP A 47 0.50 5.87 21.05
N THR A 48 -0.50 5.72 20.19
CA THR A 48 -0.58 4.75 19.12
C THR A 48 0.58 4.86 18.12
N ILE A 49 0.93 3.73 17.50
CA ILE A 49 1.93 3.66 16.42
C ILE A 49 1.59 4.62 15.27
N MET A 50 0.30 4.90 15.05
CA MET A 50 -0.17 5.88 14.06
C MET A 50 0.46 7.26 14.26
N VAL A 51 0.48 7.76 15.49
CA VAL A 51 1.11 9.04 15.83
C VAL A 51 2.62 8.96 15.63
N GLY A 52 3.22 7.83 16.02
CA GLY A 52 4.64 7.57 15.76
C GLY A 52 5.02 7.69 14.29
N VAL A 53 4.24 7.07 13.39
CA VAL A 53 4.46 7.15 11.94
C VAL A 53 4.25 8.56 11.40
N LEU A 54 3.26 9.30 11.91
CA LEU A 54 2.96 10.68 11.50
C LEU A 54 4.17 11.61 11.71
N PHE A 55 4.91 11.43 12.80
CA PHE A 55 6.15 12.18 13.07
C PHE A 55 7.37 11.57 12.37
N ALA A 56 7.47 10.24 12.30
CA ALA A 56 8.62 9.56 11.71
C ALA A 56 8.78 9.84 10.21
N CYS A 57 7.67 9.86 9.45
CA CYS A 57 7.69 10.09 8.00
C CYS A 57 8.37 11.41 7.58
N PRO A 58 7.94 12.60 8.04
CA PRO A 58 8.58 13.85 7.67
C PRO A 58 10.03 13.94 8.16
N LEU A 59 10.32 13.42 9.35
CA LEU A 59 11.68 13.38 9.89
C LEU A 59 12.60 12.50 9.05
N MET A 60 12.12 11.35 8.59
CA MET A 60 12.85 10.46 7.69
C MET A 60 13.13 11.16 6.35
N VAL A 61 12.15 11.86 5.77
CA VAL A 61 12.34 12.59 4.51
C VAL A 61 13.37 13.71 4.67
N VAL A 62 13.31 14.48 5.76
CA VAL A 62 14.29 15.53 6.05
C VAL A 62 15.68 14.94 6.27
N GLY A 63 15.79 13.87 7.07
CA GLY A 63 17.05 13.15 7.29
C GLY A 63 17.66 12.62 6.00
N TRP A 64 16.82 12.06 5.12
CA TRP A 64 17.24 11.61 3.80
C TRP A 64 17.74 12.76 2.91
N LEU A 65 17.03 13.90 2.90
CA LEU A 65 17.43 15.08 2.13
C LEU A 65 18.74 15.69 2.64
N ILE A 66 19.03 15.61 3.95
CA ILE A 66 20.31 16.01 4.54
C ILE A 66 21.42 15.09 4.03
N LEU A 67 21.22 13.77 4.11
CA LEU A 67 22.20 12.79 3.61
C LEU A 67 22.45 12.96 2.10
N GLN A 68 21.42 13.22 1.31
CA GLN A 68 21.53 13.45 -0.14
C GLN A 68 22.18 14.80 -0.48
N ALA A 69 22.13 15.79 0.41
CA ALA A 69 22.83 17.05 0.24
C ALA A 69 24.33 16.95 0.60
N ARG A 70 24.73 15.99 1.45
CA ARG A 70 26.14 15.76 1.83
C ARG A 70 27.01 15.26 0.68
N ASP A 71 26.41 14.63 -0.32
CA ASP A 71 27.10 14.11 -1.51
C ASP A 71 27.42 15.21 -2.54
N ASN A 72 26.90 16.43 -2.33
CA ASN A 72 27.15 17.59 -3.19
C ASN A 72 28.03 18.62 -2.47
N GLN A 73 28.98 19.24 -3.18
CA GLN A 73 30.04 20.13 -2.64
C GLN A 73 29.56 21.46 -2.00
N HIS A 74 28.27 21.62 -1.69
CA HIS A 74 27.67 22.86 -1.20
C HIS A 74 27.20 22.73 0.26
N PRO A 75 26.97 23.85 0.97
CA PRO A 75 26.52 23.81 2.36
C PRO A 75 25.18 23.07 2.50
N VAL A 76 25.24 21.93 3.20
CA VAL A 76 24.16 20.97 3.43
C VAL A 76 22.85 21.68 3.84
N PHE A 77 22.93 22.61 4.77
CA PHE A 77 21.77 23.33 5.31
C PHE A 77 21.02 24.17 4.27
N ARG A 78 21.75 24.88 3.39
CA ARG A 78 21.14 25.75 2.37
C ARG A 78 20.52 24.93 1.23
N GLN A 79 21.09 23.78 0.91
CA GLN A 79 20.53 22.89 -0.10
C GLN A 79 19.31 22.11 0.41
N THR A 80 19.36 21.61 1.64
CA THR A 80 18.21 20.93 2.26
C THR A 80 17.03 21.88 2.39
N THR A 81 17.23 23.10 2.89
CA THR A 81 16.15 24.09 3.00
C THR A 81 15.59 24.49 1.64
N LYS A 82 16.42 24.69 0.62
CA LYS A 82 15.96 24.96 -0.76
C LYS A 82 15.16 23.79 -1.34
N LYS A 83 15.62 22.54 -1.15
CA LYS A 83 14.90 21.33 -1.62
C LYS A 83 13.59 21.13 -0.88
N VAL A 84 13.55 21.33 0.44
CA VAL A 84 12.31 21.27 1.23
C VAL A 84 11.34 22.35 0.78
N HIS A 85 11.81 23.58 0.59
CA HIS A 85 10.99 24.68 0.09
C HIS A 85 10.45 24.39 -1.32
N ASP A 86 11.28 23.87 -2.23
CA ASP A 86 10.85 23.46 -3.58
C ASP A 86 9.86 22.29 -3.54
N ILE A 87 10.03 21.34 -2.63
CA ILE A 87 9.06 20.25 -2.43
C ILE A 87 7.73 20.80 -1.93
N ILE A 88 7.74 21.67 -0.90
CA ILE A 88 6.52 22.21 -0.27
C ILE A 88 5.81 23.22 -1.18
N PHE A 89 6.53 24.13 -1.84
CA PHE A 89 5.92 25.23 -2.58
C PHE A 89 5.94 25.04 -4.10
N GLY A 90 6.81 24.19 -4.64
CA GLY A 90 6.84 23.85 -6.06
C GLY A 90 6.10 22.54 -6.35
N LYS A 91 6.57 21.43 -5.78
CA LYS A 91 6.03 20.10 -6.11
C LYS A 91 4.70 19.80 -5.44
N LEU A 92 4.47 20.26 -4.22
CA LEU A 92 3.21 20.04 -3.51
C LEU A 92 2.06 20.78 -4.21
N THR A 93 2.28 22.05 -4.56
CA THR A 93 1.32 22.91 -5.26
C THR A 93 1.03 22.39 -6.67
N SER A 94 2.06 21.93 -7.38
CA SER A 94 1.92 21.32 -8.71
C SER A 94 1.19 19.96 -8.68
N ASN A 95 1.17 19.26 -7.54
CA ASN A 95 0.54 17.95 -7.39
C ASN A 95 -0.67 17.97 -6.43
N LEU A 96 -1.27 19.14 -6.19
CA LEU A 96 -2.41 19.30 -5.28
C LEU A 96 -3.54 18.34 -5.58
N GLY A 97 -3.82 18.04 -6.86
CA GLY A 97 -4.84 17.07 -7.23
C GLY A 97 -4.62 15.70 -6.57
N ILE A 98 -3.39 15.19 -6.58
CA ILE A 98 -3.05 13.90 -5.98
C ILE A 98 -3.19 13.95 -4.45
N LEU A 99 -2.74 15.04 -3.82
CA LEU A 99 -2.84 15.24 -2.36
C LEU A 99 -4.29 15.36 -1.89
N VAL A 100 -5.10 16.14 -2.59
CA VAL A 100 -6.52 16.29 -2.30
C VAL A 100 -7.23 14.96 -2.50
N THR A 101 -6.97 14.22 -3.59
CA THR A 101 -7.54 12.89 -3.78
C THR A 101 -7.13 11.92 -2.67
N LEU A 102 -5.87 11.95 -2.22
CA LEU A 102 -5.38 11.12 -1.12
C LEU A 102 -6.05 11.46 0.22
N GLY A 103 -6.16 12.75 0.56
CA GLY A 103 -6.81 13.22 1.77
C GLY A 103 -8.32 12.94 1.77
N CYS A 104 -9.00 13.24 0.67
CA CYS A 104 -10.41 12.91 0.47
C CYS A 104 -10.66 11.40 0.51
N SER A 105 -9.73 10.58 -0.01
CA SER A 105 -9.86 9.12 0.07
C SER A 105 -9.93 8.63 1.52
N GLY A 106 -9.06 9.15 2.40
CA GLY A 106 -9.10 8.86 3.83
C GLY A 106 -10.40 9.33 4.49
N PHE A 107 -10.83 10.56 4.19
CA PHE A 107 -12.07 11.11 4.73
C PHE A 107 -13.30 10.30 4.30
N ILE A 108 -13.41 9.96 3.01
CA ILE A 108 -14.51 9.15 2.45
C ILE A 108 -14.52 7.77 3.11
N GLY A 109 -13.37 7.11 3.23
CA GLY A 109 -13.26 5.80 3.88
C GLY A 109 -13.73 5.84 5.33
N ARG A 110 -13.27 6.83 6.11
CA ARG A 110 -13.65 7.01 7.52
C ARG A 110 -15.13 7.35 7.69
N THR A 111 -15.66 8.23 6.85
CA THR A 111 -17.07 8.66 6.92
C THR A 111 -17.99 7.53 6.48
N ALA A 112 -17.64 6.80 5.42
CA ALA A 112 -18.38 5.61 4.98
C ALA A 112 -18.41 4.54 6.09
N ALA A 113 -17.28 4.30 6.76
CA ALA A 113 -17.22 3.34 7.87
C ALA A 113 -18.12 3.77 9.05
N ALA A 114 -18.17 5.08 9.35
CA ALA A 114 -19.01 5.60 10.43
C ALA A 114 -20.52 5.59 10.12
N LEU A 115 -20.90 5.59 8.83
CA LEU A 115 -22.30 5.54 8.40
C LEU A 115 -22.85 4.11 8.33
N VAL A 116 -21.97 3.11 8.22
CA VAL A 116 -22.38 1.71 8.17
C VAL A 116 -22.57 1.20 9.61
N PRO A 117 -23.73 0.63 9.96
CA PRO A 117 -23.93 0.00 11.26
C PRO A 117 -23.12 -1.30 11.30
N ALA A 118 -21.88 -1.21 11.80
CA ALA A 118 -20.92 -2.30 11.72
C ALA A 118 -21.44 -3.60 12.36
N GLU A 119 -22.07 -3.49 13.52
CA GLU A 119 -22.61 -4.63 14.27
C GLU A 119 -23.78 -5.31 13.54
N GLU A 120 -24.73 -4.53 13.00
CA GLU A 120 -25.86 -5.08 12.25
C GLU A 120 -25.40 -5.82 10.99
N VAL A 121 -24.40 -5.25 10.30
CA VAL A 121 -23.80 -5.88 9.12
C VAL A 121 -23.02 -7.14 9.51
N ALA A 122 -22.28 -7.11 10.63
CA ALA A 122 -21.54 -8.27 11.13
C ALA A 122 -22.47 -9.44 11.45
N LEU A 123 -23.60 -9.17 12.11
CA LEU A 123 -24.63 -10.15 12.42
C LEU A 123 -25.35 -10.64 11.15
N ALA A 124 -25.72 -9.74 10.24
CA ALA A 124 -26.42 -10.11 9.00
C ALA A 124 -25.59 -11.01 8.08
N LEU A 125 -24.27 -10.79 8.04
CA LEU A 125 -23.32 -11.61 7.31
C LEU A 125 -22.81 -12.81 8.11
N ASN A 126 -23.26 -12.94 9.36
CA ASN A 126 -22.89 -13.99 10.30
C ASN A 126 -21.36 -14.15 10.45
N LEU A 127 -20.67 -13.02 10.65
CA LEU A 127 -19.20 -12.97 10.74
C LEU A 127 -18.66 -13.77 11.92
N TYR A 128 -19.43 -13.87 13.01
CA TYR A 128 -19.01 -14.52 14.25
C TYR A 128 -19.07 -16.06 14.20
N ASP A 129 -19.92 -16.63 13.35
CA ASP A 129 -19.98 -18.10 13.14
C ASP A 129 -19.05 -18.56 12.00
N MET A 130 -18.40 -17.64 11.29
CA MET A 130 -17.53 -17.96 10.16
C MET A 130 -16.15 -18.41 10.64
N PRO A 131 -15.56 -19.48 10.06
CA PRO A 131 -14.17 -19.85 10.32
C PRO A 131 -13.20 -18.71 10.02
N ASP A 132 -12.21 -18.50 10.88
CA ASP A 132 -11.33 -17.32 10.84
C ASP A 132 -10.61 -17.21 9.49
N TYR A 133 -10.11 -18.33 8.96
CA TYR A 133 -9.42 -18.34 7.67
C TYR A 133 -10.32 -17.90 6.50
N VAL A 134 -11.61 -18.25 6.54
CA VAL A 134 -12.57 -17.87 5.50
C VAL A 134 -12.86 -16.38 5.60
N PHE A 135 -13.11 -15.89 6.82
CA PHE A 135 -13.31 -14.47 7.07
C PHE A 135 -12.11 -13.63 6.61
N LEU A 136 -10.90 -13.99 7.02
CA LEU A 136 -9.66 -13.30 6.66
C LEU A 136 -9.34 -13.37 5.16
N PHE A 137 -9.76 -14.43 4.46
CA PHE A 137 -9.64 -14.52 3.00
C PHE A 137 -10.69 -13.66 2.28
N LEU A 138 -11.91 -13.57 2.81
CA LEU A 138 -12.99 -12.82 2.20
C LEU A 138 -12.78 -11.31 2.26
N VAL A 139 -12.10 -10.77 3.27
CA VAL A 139 -11.82 -9.34 3.38
C VAL A 139 -11.05 -8.79 2.14
N PRO A 140 -9.90 -9.37 1.73
CA PRO A 140 -9.20 -9.02 0.48
C PRO A 140 -10.10 -9.17 -0.75
N MET A 141 -10.88 -10.25 -0.81
CA MET A 141 -11.77 -10.53 -1.93
C MET A 141 -12.93 -9.54 -2.02
N ALA A 142 -13.37 -8.99 -0.89
CA ALA A 142 -14.35 -7.92 -0.86
C ALA A 142 -13.74 -6.61 -1.37
N MET A 143 -12.47 -6.30 -1.06
CA MET A 143 -11.80 -5.07 -1.51
C MET A 143 -11.57 -5.01 -3.03
N VAL A 144 -11.24 -6.14 -3.66
CA VAL A 144 -10.85 -6.19 -5.08
C VAL A 144 -11.95 -5.68 -6.04
N PRO A 145 -13.21 -6.10 -5.98
CA PRO A 145 -14.28 -5.60 -6.86
C PRO A 145 -14.44 -4.08 -6.81
N PHE A 146 -14.39 -3.47 -5.62
CA PHE A 146 -14.47 -2.02 -5.46
C PHE A 146 -13.31 -1.30 -6.14
N SER A 147 -12.12 -1.90 -6.16
CA SER A 147 -10.98 -1.35 -6.89
C SER A 147 -11.20 -1.29 -8.41
N PHE A 148 -12.05 -2.16 -8.98
CA PHE A 148 -12.48 -2.08 -10.39
C PHE A 148 -13.54 -1.00 -10.63
N LEU A 149 -14.24 -0.54 -9.60
CA LEU A 149 -15.18 0.59 -9.67
C LEU A 149 -14.47 1.95 -9.58
N GLY A 150 -13.13 1.96 -9.54
CA GLY A 150 -12.33 3.17 -9.41
C GLY A 150 -12.23 3.69 -7.97
N LEU A 151 -12.71 2.94 -6.97
CA LEU A 151 -12.42 3.25 -5.57
C LEU A 151 -10.95 2.99 -5.30
N SER A 152 -10.27 3.98 -4.72
CA SER A 152 -8.85 3.83 -4.43
C SER A 152 -8.66 2.74 -3.36
N PRO A 153 -7.62 1.91 -3.47
CA PRO A 153 -7.31 0.92 -2.43
C PRO A 153 -7.17 1.53 -1.03
N ILE A 154 -6.80 2.82 -0.97
CA ILE A 154 -6.69 3.59 0.27
C ILE A 154 -8.07 3.85 0.88
N VAL A 155 -9.09 4.21 0.08
CA VAL A 155 -10.48 4.33 0.57
C VAL A 155 -10.91 3.03 1.22
N MET A 156 -10.68 1.90 0.55
CA MET A 156 -11.10 0.59 1.05
C MET A 156 -10.35 0.18 2.32
N ALA A 157 -9.03 0.40 2.38
CA ALA A 157 -8.24 0.08 3.57
C ALA A 157 -8.68 0.90 4.79
N VAL A 158 -8.94 2.20 4.60
CA VAL A 158 -9.43 3.07 5.68
C VAL A 158 -10.88 2.71 6.07
N PHE A 159 -11.73 2.37 5.09
CA PHE A 159 -13.10 1.92 5.34
C PHE A 159 -13.11 0.64 6.18
N PHE A 160 -12.45 -0.43 5.74
CA PHE A 160 -12.45 -1.70 6.46
C PHE A 160 -11.75 -1.59 7.83
N GLY A 161 -10.65 -0.84 7.92
CA GLY A 161 -10.01 -0.56 9.21
C GLY A 161 -10.93 0.16 10.19
N GLY A 162 -11.71 1.14 9.70
CA GLY A 162 -12.71 1.85 10.50
C GLY A 162 -13.93 0.99 10.85
N PHE A 163 -14.41 0.19 9.91
CA PHE A 163 -15.56 -0.71 10.06
C PHE A 163 -15.29 -1.75 11.14
N PHE A 164 -14.18 -2.48 11.03
CA PHE A 164 -13.83 -3.51 12.01
C PHE A 164 -13.38 -2.91 13.35
N GLY A 165 -12.71 -1.75 13.32
CA GLY A 165 -12.37 -1.02 14.55
C GLY A 165 -13.59 -0.48 15.31
N GLY A 166 -14.78 -0.48 14.70
CA GLY A 166 -16.05 -0.12 15.34
C GLY A 166 -16.82 -1.30 15.93
N LEU A 167 -16.38 -2.54 15.73
CA LEU A 167 -17.01 -3.73 16.33
C LEU A 167 -16.61 -3.87 17.79
N GLU A 168 -17.56 -4.26 18.66
CA GLU A 168 -17.27 -4.52 20.07
C GLU A 168 -16.42 -5.78 20.26
N VAL A 169 -16.69 -6.80 19.44
CA VAL A 169 -15.93 -8.05 19.39
C VAL A 169 -15.40 -8.22 17.98
N LEU A 170 -14.09 -8.40 17.86
CA LEU A 170 -13.48 -8.68 16.56
C LEU A 170 -13.70 -10.16 16.19
N PRO A 171 -14.12 -10.47 14.95
CA PRO A 171 -14.34 -11.85 14.52
C PRO A 171 -13.06 -12.70 14.47
N ALA A 172 -11.90 -12.06 14.33
CA ALA A 172 -10.60 -12.73 14.25
C ALA A 172 -9.52 -11.89 14.93
N ASP A 173 -8.33 -12.47 15.07
CA ASP A 173 -7.17 -11.79 15.65
C ASP A 173 -6.89 -10.43 14.96
N PRO A 174 -6.73 -9.32 15.71
CA PRO A 174 -6.52 -7.98 15.14
C PRO A 174 -5.28 -7.89 14.23
N THR A 175 -4.23 -8.67 14.53
CA THR A 175 -2.99 -8.70 13.73
C THR A 175 -3.24 -9.36 12.40
N LEU A 176 -3.95 -10.49 12.39
CA LEU A 176 -4.33 -11.20 11.17
C LEU A 176 -5.32 -10.39 10.32
N LEU A 177 -6.24 -9.67 10.95
CA LEU A 177 -7.14 -8.77 10.27
C LEU A 177 -6.40 -7.59 9.62
N ALA A 178 -5.45 -6.98 10.33
CA ALA A 178 -4.60 -5.93 9.76
C ALA A 178 -3.77 -6.46 8.58
N LEU A 179 -3.23 -7.68 8.70
CA LEU A 179 -2.54 -8.38 7.61
C LEU A 179 -3.47 -8.61 6.41
N SER A 180 -4.71 -9.02 6.66
CA SER A 180 -5.75 -9.26 5.66
C SER A 180 -6.15 -7.99 4.91
N ILE A 181 -6.37 -6.88 5.60
CA ILE A 181 -6.61 -5.58 4.94
C ILE A 181 -5.38 -5.17 4.10
N SER A 182 -4.17 -5.44 4.60
CA SER A 182 -2.92 -5.11 3.90
C SER A 182 -2.73 -5.95 2.63
N THR A 183 -3.05 -7.24 2.66
CA THR A 183 -3.01 -8.11 1.47
C THR A 183 -4.09 -7.72 0.47
N GLY A 184 -5.29 -7.36 0.94
CA GLY A 184 -6.37 -6.80 0.12
C GLY A 184 -5.94 -5.55 -0.64
N TRP A 185 -5.31 -4.59 0.04
CA TRP A 185 -4.73 -3.41 -0.60
C TRP A 185 -3.70 -3.81 -1.66
N ALA A 186 -2.71 -4.64 -1.31
CA ALA A 186 -1.67 -5.06 -2.23
C ALA A 186 -2.26 -5.72 -3.50
N LEU A 187 -3.26 -6.59 -3.34
CA LEU A 187 -3.92 -7.27 -4.44
C LEU A 187 -4.76 -6.30 -5.31
N SER A 188 -5.47 -5.35 -4.70
CA SER A 188 -6.18 -4.31 -5.44
C SER A 188 -5.22 -3.46 -6.30
N MET A 189 -3.99 -3.20 -5.83
CA MET A 189 -2.98 -2.46 -6.58
C MET A 189 -2.48 -3.21 -7.83
N THR A 190 -2.51 -4.54 -7.82
CA THR A 190 -2.01 -5.39 -8.92
C THR A 190 -3.11 -5.84 -9.88
N MET A 191 -4.37 -5.94 -9.40
CA MET A 191 -5.53 -6.34 -10.20
C MET A 191 -6.26 -5.16 -10.86
N SER A 192 -6.26 -3.97 -10.23
CA SER A 192 -7.06 -2.85 -10.73
C SER A 192 -6.36 -2.02 -11.81
N PRO A 193 -6.98 -1.80 -12.99
CA PRO A 193 -6.45 -0.88 -14.00
C PRO A 193 -6.51 0.59 -13.57
N PHE A 194 -7.20 0.91 -12.47
CA PHE A 194 -7.34 2.26 -11.93
C PHE A 194 -6.30 2.59 -10.85
N ALA A 195 -5.46 1.63 -10.46
CA ALA A 195 -4.38 1.88 -9.53
C ALA A 195 -3.42 2.93 -10.10
N THR A 196 -3.05 3.93 -9.29
CA THR A 196 -2.21 5.07 -9.72
C THR A 196 -0.89 4.61 -10.34
N VAL A 197 -0.26 3.59 -9.77
CA VAL A 197 1.00 3.02 -10.28
C VAL A 197 0.80 2.41 -11.66
N VAL A 198 -0.32 1.72 -11.89
CA VAL A 198 -0.67 1.12 -13.19
C VAL A 198 -0.91 2.20 -14.23
N LEU A 199 -1.66 3.25 -13.89
CA LEU A 199 -1.93 4.37 -14.80
C LEU A 199 -0.63 5.12 -15.17
N LEU A 200 0.26 5.31 -14.19
CA LEU A 200 1.57 5.91 -14.43
C LEU A 200 2.41 5.03 -15.38
N MET A 201 2.48 3.73 -15.12
CA MET A 201 3.23 2.79 -15.98
C MET A 201 2.62 2.66 -17.38
N SER A 202 1.29 2.69 -17.48
CA SER A 202 0.57 2.72 -18.76
C SER A 202 0.95 3.95 -19.58
N ARG A 203 1.05 5.13 -18.96
CA ARG A 203 1.50 6.36 -19.63
C ARG A 203 2.97 6.32 -20.05
N LEU A 204 3.83 5.73 -19.24
CA LEU A 204 5.28 5.64 -19.53
C LEU A 204 5.57 4.65 -20.66
N ASN A 205 4.89 3.49 -20.67
CA ASN A 205 5.16 2.41 -21.63
C ASN A 205 4.24 2.44 -22.86
N GLY A 206 3.19 3.26 -22.86
CA GLY A 206 2.19 3.33 -23.94
C GLY A 206 1.31 2.07 -24.04
N ILE A 207 1.31 1.21 -23.02
CA ILE A 207 0.54 -0.04 -22.96
C ILE A 207 -0.74 0.22 -22.16
N GLY A 208 -1.88 -0.36 -22.58
CA GLY A 208 -3.14 -0.21 -21.88
C GLY A 208 -3.08 -0.69 -20.42
N ALA A 209 -3.72 0.03 -19.50
CA ALA A 209 -3.77 -0.32 -18.08
C ALA A 209 -4.39 -1.70 -17.81
N THR A 210 -5.37 -2.12 -18.63
CA THR A 210 -6.00 -3.44 -18.58
C THR A 210 -5.07 -4.55 -19.03
N ASP A 211 -4.23 -4.30 -20.03
CA ASP A 211 -3.22 -5.27 -20.47
C ASP A 211 -2.17 -5.48 -19.38
N LEU A 212 -1.71 -4.40 -18.73
CA LEU A 212 -0.73 -4.47 -17.64
C LEU A 212 -1.24 -5.22 -16.40
N THR A 213 -2.53 -5.09 -16.07
CA THR A 213 -3.10 -5.62 -14.81
C THR A 213 -3.79 -6.95 -14.98
N LEU A 214 -4.65 -7.10 -15.97
CA LEU A 214 -5.38 -8.33 -16.19
C LEU A 214 -4.57 -9.25 -17.09
N ARG A 215 -4.22 -8.80 -18.29
CA ARG A 215 -3.64 -9.72 -19.28
C ARG A 215 -2.24 -10.21 -18.93
N TRP A 216 -1.41 -9.36 -18.34
CA TRP A 216 -0.02 -9.69 -18.02
C TRP A 216 0.12 -10.19 -16.57
N ASN A 217 -0.71 -9.68 -15.66
CA ASN A 217 -0.61 -9.99 -14.23
C ASN A 217 -1.60 -11.07 -13.74
N TRP A 218 -2.48 -11.62 -14.60
CA TRP A 218 -3.49 -12.59 -14.15
C TRP A 218 -2.88 -13.80 -13.43
N LEU A 219 -1.79 -14.38 -13.95
CA LEU A 219 -1.18 -15.56 -13.35
C LEU A 219 -0.59 -15.23 -11.98
N PHE A 220 0.10 -14.09 -11.85
CA PHE A 220 0.60 -13.59 -10.58
C PHE A 220 -0.54 -13.36 -9.58
N ASN A 221 -1.65 -12.77 -10.03
CA ASN A 221 -2.82 -12.53 -9.18
C ASN A 221 -3.45 -13.85 -8.71
N ILE A 222 -3.61 -14.85 -9.57
CA ILE A 222 -4.11 -16.18 -9.19
C ILE A 222 -3.18 -16.84 -8.17
N ILE A 223 -1.87 -16.85 -8.43
CA ILE A 223 -0.89 -17.41 -7.50
C ILE A 223 -0.96 -16.69 -6.15
N THR A 224 -1.10 -15.36 -6.16
CA THR A 224 -1.22 -14.55 -4.94
C THR A 224 -2.49 -14.89 -4.16
N ILE A 225 -3.63 -15.05 -4.84
CA ILE A 225 -4.91 -15.45 -4.22
C ILE A 225 -4.80 -16.83 -3.58
N ILE A 226 -4.19 -17.78 -4.28
CA ILE A 226 -3.96 -19.13 -3.76
C ILE A 226 -2.99 -19.07 -2.56
N ALA A 227 -1.87 -18.39 -2.71
CA ALA A 227 -0.85 -18.26 -1.67
C ALA A 227 -1.39 -17.60 -0.41
N MET A 228 -2.17 -16.52 -0.53
CA MET A 228 -2.78 -15.87 0.64
C MET A 228 -3.84 -16.76 1.30
N SER A 229 -4.60 -17.54 0.53
CA SER A 229 -5.57 -18.50 1.09
C SER A 229 -4.86 -19.55 1.94
N PHE A 230 -3.79 -20.14 1.42
CA PHE A 230 -2.93 -21.05 2.18
C PHE A 230 -2.28 -20.38 3.39
N MET A 231 -1.83 -19.13 3.24
CA MET A 231 -1.24 -18.37 4.33
C MET A 231 -2.23 -18.17 5.48
N PHE A 232 -3.46 -17.74 5.22
CA PHE A 232 -4.47 -17.57 6.27
C PHE A 232 -4.87 -18.89 6.91
N MET A 233 -5.06 -19.95 6.11
CA MET A 233 -5.33 -21.29 6.63
C MET A 233 -4.20 -21.80 7.53
N ALA A 234 -2.94 -21.59 7.14
CA ALA A 234 -1.80 -22.00 7.95
C ALA A 234 -1.65 -21.17 9.24
N LEU A 235 -1.97 -19.87 9.19
CA LEU A 235 -1.87 -18.97 10.34
C LEU A 235 -3.01 -19.16 11.35
N THR A 236 -4.20 -19.55 10.91
CA THR A 236 -5.33 -19.84 11.82
C THR A 236 -5.38 -21.31 12.26
N GLY A 237 -4.52 -22.17 11.71
CA GLY A 237 -4.54 -23.61 12.00
C GLY A 237 -5.72 -24.35 11.34
N GLY A 238 -6.40 -23.73 10.38
CA GLY A 238 -7.55 -24.29 9.68
C GLY A 238 -8.88 -24.19 10.43
N THR A 239 -8.92 -23.45 11.54
CA THR A 239 -10.14 -23.01 12.22
C THR A 239 -10.60 -21.65 11.73
#